data_AF-A0A382LJV9-F1
#
_entry.id   AF-A0A382LJV9-F1
#
_cell.length_a   1.000
_cell.length_b   1.000
_cell.length_c   1.000
_cell.angle_alpha   90.00
_cell.angle_beta   90.00
_cell.angle_gamma   90.00
#
_symmetry.space_group_name_H-M   'P 1'
#
loop_
_entity.id
_entity.type
_entity.pdbx_description
1 polymer ?
#
loop_
_entity_poly.entity_id
_entity_poly.type
_entity_poly.pdbx_seq_one_letter_code
_entity_poly.pdbx_strand_id
1 'polypeptide(L)'
;TEAFIRDDYEFTACCGAGLSDDKKFCSKCGKKVDRIYLKGEEFDFVDKIWYHSDRARFVIHPDTIKNKKIEIAFEIALRVHKNQVDKKNYPYMAHVLDIASRVSHLGETHEIVGLLHDAIEDAEPDKLKKEIVEAIETGFSEEVLEAITAMTKNEGEDYFQDYLPRLKKNKIATAVKIADSSHNLSKAHLIEDKSLQDKLRNKYIKALDELGEDGKSLEKPLVYCDGKWKQM
;
A
#
# COMPACT_ATOMS: atom_id res chain seq x y z
N THR A 1 17.04 -16.21 8.74
CA THR A 1 18.26 -15.42 9.01
C THR A 1 18.28 -14.23 8.07
N GLU A 2 18.60 -13.07 8.64
CA GLU A 2 18.16 -11.72 8.29
C GLU A 2 18.61 -11.21 6.91
N ALA A 3 17.86 -10.24 6.36
CA ALA A 3 18.35 -9.38 5.29
C ALA A 3 18.08 -7.92 5.66
N PHE A 4 19.18 -7.21 5.92
CA PHE A 4 19.32 -5.76 5.91
C PHE A 4 19.49 -5.30 4.47
N ILE A 5 18.89 -4.17 4.10
CA ILE A 5 19.24 -3.38 2.92
C ILE A 5 19.07 -1.90 3.30
N ARG A 6 20.10 -1.34 3.91
CA ARG A 6 20.36 0.11 3.89
C ARG A 6 21.37 0.41 2.80
N ASP A 7 21.09 1.51 2.10
CA ASP A 7 21.93 2.37 1.26
C ASP A 7 22.80 1.78 0.12
N ASP A 8 22.82 0.45 -0.06
CA ASP A 8 23.94 -0.22 -0.75
C ASP A 8 23.61 -1.05 -2.01
N TYR A 9 22.38 -1.05 -2.57
CA TYR A 9 22.02 -2.09 -3.55
C TYR A 9 21.60 -1.62 -4.94
N GLU A 10 22.49 -1.94 -5.89
CA GLU A 10 22.16 -2.30 -7.26
C GLU A 10 21.15 -3.49 -7.27
N PHE A 11 20.05 -3.29 -8.00
CA PHE A 11 19.03 -4.26 -8.41
C PHE A 11 18.08 -4.79 -7.33
N THR A 12 16.84 -4.29 -7.34
CA THR A 12 15.69 -5.08 -6.89
C THR A 12 15.18 -5.92 -8.06
N ALA A 13 15.78 -7.10 -8.24
CA ALA A 13 15.07 -8.21 -8.86
C ALA A 13 14.05 -8.76 -7.84
N CYS A 14 13.00 -9.43 -8.35
CA CYS A 14 11.88 -10.08 -7.67
C CYS A 14 12.15 -10.71 -6.28
N CYS A 15 13.39 -11.08 -5.96
CA CYS A 15 13.76 -11.79 -4.74
C CYS A 15 14.91 -11.14 -3.93
N GLY A 16 15.27 -9.89 -4.23
CA GLY A 16 16.38 -9.17 -3.56
C GLY A 16 17.76 -9.77 -3.84
N ALA A 17 17.90 -10.56 -4.90
CA ALA A 17 19.18 -11.06 -5.39
C ALA A 17 19.53 -10.35 -6.71
N GLY A 18 20.82 -10.30 -7.04
CA GLY A 18 21.30 -9.73 -8.30
C GLY A 18 20.79 -10.47 -9.54
N LEU A 19 21.32 -10.10 -10.70
CA LEU A 19 21.03 -10.76 -11.96
C LEU A 19 22.05 -11.86 -12.28
N SER A 20 21.71 -12.77 -13.18
CA SER A 20 22.68 -13.65 -13.84
C SER A 20 23.75 -12.84 -14.58
N ASP A 21 24.88 -13.46 -14.90
CA ASP A 21 25.99 -12.79 -15.59
C ASP A 21 25.59 -12.20 -16.94
N ASP A 22 24.67 -12.86 -17.66
CA ASP A 22 24.09 -12.38 -18.92
C ASP A 22 22.95 -11.37 -18.74
N LYS A 23 22.59 -11.08 -17.48
CA LYS A 23 21.52 -10.20 -17.03
C LYS A 23 20.12 -10.57 -17.54
N LYS A 24 19.93 -11.78 -18.09
CA LYS A 24 18.64 -12.24 -18.62
C LYS A 24 17.79 -12.94 -17.58
N PHE A 25 18.31 -13.26 -16.40
CA PHE A 25 17.59 -14.00 -15.36
C PHE A 25 17.90 -13.45 -13.97
N CYS A 26 16.98 -13.61 -13.02
CA CYS A 26 17.27 -13.39 -11.61
C CYS A 26 18.18 -14.51 -11.10
N SER A 27 19.30 -14.16 -10.45
CA SER A 27 20.30 -15.14 -9.99
C SER A 27 19.80 -16.09 -8.90
N LYS A 28 18.69 -15.75 -8.22
CA LYS A 28 18.11 -16.54 -7.14
C LYS A 28 16.92 -17.38 -7.56
N CYS A 29 15.96 -16.81 -8.29
CA CYS A 29 14.74 -17.53 -8.68
C CYS A 29 14.75 -18.04 -10.13
N GLY A 30 15.79 -17.71 -10.92
CA GLY A 30 15.93 -18.16 -12.31
C GLY A 30 14.89 -17.59 -13.26
N LYS A 31 14.02 -16.67 -12.81
CA LYS A 31 13.00 -16.04 -13.65
C LYS A 31 13.65 -15.11 -14.67
N LYS A 32 13.13 -15.11 -15.90
CA LYS A 32 13.61 -14.27 -16.99
C LYS A 32 13.37 -12.80 -16.69
N VAL A 33 14.41 -11.99 -16.84
CA VAL A 33 14.39 -10.53 -16.78
C VAL A 33 13.88 -10.01 -18.11
N ASP A 34 12.77 -9.29 -18.09
CA ASP A 34 12.18 -8.73 -19.30
C ASP A 34 12.86 -7.43 -19.72
N ARG A 35 13.15 -6.55 -18.76
CA ARG A 35 13.86 -5.30 -19.02
C ARG A 35 14.64 -4.82 -17.80
N ILE A 36 15.77 -4.17 -18.08
CA ILE A 36 16.65 -3.55 -17.07
C ILE A 36 16.63 -2.06 -17.36
N TYR A 37 16.19 -1.27 -16.38
CA TYR A 37 16.18 0.18 -16.49
C TYR A 37 17.48 0.75 -15.94
N LEU A 38 18.16 1.57 -16.74
CA LEU A 38 19.35 2.29 -16.35
C LEU A 38 19.00 3.59 -15.63
N LYS A 39 20.01 4.19 -14.99
CA LYS A 39 19.89 5.47 -14.30
C LYS A 39 19.35 6.54 -15.26
N GLY A 40 18.22 7.15 -14.92
CA GLY A 40 17.61 8.22 -15.70
C GLY A 40 16.81 7.75 -16.91
N GLU A 41 16.67 6.44 -17.15
CA GLU A 41 15.77 5.95 -18.19
C GLU A 41 14.31 6.10 -17.76
N GLU A 42 13.50 6.67 -18.65
CA GLU A 42 12.06 6.76 -18.50
C GLU A 42 11.45 5.36 -18.55
N PHE A 43 10.56 5.07 -17.60
CA PHE A 43 9.83 3.82 -17.53
C PHE A 43 8.35 4.06 -17.77
N ASP A 44 7.78 3.29 -18.70
CA ASP A 44 6.38 3.38 -19.11
C ASP A 44 5.69 2.06 -18.79
N PHE A 45 4.70 2.11 -17.90
CA PHE A 45 3.88 0.96 -17.52
C PHE A 45 2.49 1.01 -18.18
N VAL A 46 2.32 1.86 -19.19
CA VAL A 46 1.09 2.27 -19.89
C VAL A 46 0.69 3.69 -19.47
N ASP A 47 1.19 4.64 -20.26
CA ASP A 47 0.81 6.04 -20.37
C ASP A 47 0.88 6.86 -19.06
N LYS A 48 2.08 7.37 -18.83
CA LYS A 48 2.47 8.50 -17.95
C LYS A 48 2.66 8.17 -16.47
N ILE A 49 3.80 7.53 -16.19
CA ILE A 49 4.46 7.69 -14.88
C ILE A 49 5.92 8.11 -15.11
N TRP A 50 6.24 9.34 -14.71
CA TRP A 50 7.62 9.82 -14.62
C TRP A 50 8.16 9.45 -13.24
N TYR A 51 9.17 8.56 -13.19
CA TYR A 51 9.91 8.22 -11.98
C TYR A 51 11.34 8.75 -12.11
N HIS A 52 11.72 9.72 -11.28
CA HIS A 52 13.09 10.20 -11.19
C HIS A 52 13.63 9.78 -9.82
N SER A 53 14.54 8.80 -9.82
CA SER A 53 15.32 8.43 -8.66
C SER A 53 16.79 8.49 -9.09
N ASP A 54 17.57 9.32 -8.41
CA ASP A 54 18.98 9.54 -8.75
C ASP A 54 19.87 8.29 -8.53
N ARG A 55 19.32 7.20 -7.95
CA ARG A 55 20.10 6.12 -7.33
C ARG A 55 19.58 4.67 -7.47
N ALA A 56 18.46 4.37 -8.13
CA ALA A 56 17.93 3.00 -8.20
C ALA A 56 17.85 2.41 -9.62
N ARG A 57 18.12 1.09 -9.75
CA ARG A 57 17.82 0.27 -10.96
C ARG A 57 16.71 -0.73 -10.61
N PHE A 58 15.63 -0.73 -11.39
CA PHE A 58 14.49 -1.62 -11.18
C PHE A 58 14.47 -2.76 -12.19
N VAL A 59 14.04 -3.94 -11.75
CA VAL A 59 13.82 -5.12 -12.59
C VAL A 59 12.42 -5.66 -12.30
N ILE A 60 11.57 -5.63 -13.32
CA ILE A 60 10.20 -6.14 -13.25
C ILE A 60 10.14 -7.43 -14.07
N HIS A 61 9.60 -8.51 -13.49
CA HIS A 61 9.24 -9.69 -14.27
C HIS A 61 7.76 -9.60 -14.66
N PRO A 62 7.39 -9.99 -15.90
CA PRO A 62 6.00 -10.16 -16.29
C PRO A 62 5.31 -11.23 -15.41
N ASP A 63 6.09 -12.16 -14.87
CA ASP A 63 5.62 -13.26 -14.02
C ASP A 63 5.70 -12.97 -12.51
N THR A 64 6.00 -11.72 -12.09
CA THR A 64 6.02 -11.36 -10.65
C THR A 64 4.67 -10.94 -10.12
N ILE A 65 3.85 -10.32 -10.96
CA ILE A 65 2.48 -9.96 -10.64
C ILE A 65 1.63 -10.87 -11.50
N LYS A 66 1.21 -12.02 -10.97
CA LYS A 66 0.39 -13.02 -11.69
C LYS A 66 -0.98 -12.47 -12.15
N ASN A 67 -1.27 -11.20 -11.85
CA ASN A 67 -2.61 -10.66 -11.86
C ASN A 67 -2.63 -9.23 -12.39
N LYS A 68 -3.04 -9.09 -13.65
CA LYS A 68 -3.16 -7.80 -14.35
C LYS A 68 -3.99 -6.77 -13.57
N LYS A 69 -4.95 -7.18 -12.74
CA LYS A 69 -5.75 -6.24 -11.94
C LYS A 69 -4.97 -5.66 -10.75
N ILE A 70 -4.16 -6.48 -10.08
CA ILE A 70 -3.29 -6.02 -8.99
C ILE A 70 -2.26 -5.02 -9.53
N GLU A 71 -1.77 -5.25 -10.74
CA GLU A 71 -0.87 -4.34 -11.47
C GLU A 71 -1.51 -2.96 -11.67
N ILE A 72 -2.71 -2.93 -12.27
CA ILE A 72 -3.49 -1.70 -12.46
C ILE A 72 -3.75 -1.00 -11.12
N ALA A 73 -4.09 -1.74 -10.07
CA ALA A 73 -4.34 -1.17 -8.74
C ALA A 73 -3.09 -0.52 -8.15
N PHE A 74 -1.93 -1.18 -8.30
CA PHE A 74 -0.65 -0.67 -7.85
C PHE A 74 -0.23 0.59 -8.62
N GLU A 75 -0.47 0.64 -9.94
CA GLU A 75 -0.22 1.84 -10.76
C GLU A 75 -1.06 3.04 -10.30
N ILE A 76 -2.36 2.81 -10.05
CA ILE A 76 -3.27 3.85 -9.54
C ILE A 76 -2.77 4.34 -8.18
N ALA A 77 -2.43 3.44 -7.25
CA ALA A 77 -1.87 3.79 -5.95
C ALA A 77 -0.58 4.60 -6.07
N LEU A 78 0.33 4.21 -6.98
CA LEU A 78 1.56 4.97 -7.24
C LEU A 78 1.30 6.37 -7.79
N ARG A 79 0.31 6.53 -8.68
CA ARG A 79 -0.04 7.86 -9.22
C ARG A 79 -0.43 8.84 -8.11
N VAL A 80 -1.09 8.36 -7.06
CA VAL A 80 -1.50 9.15 -5.90
C VAL A 80 -0.35 9.33 -4.90
N HIS A 81 0.25 8.22 -4.47
CA HIS A 81 1.04 8.22 -3.24
C HIS A 81 2.57 8.28 -3.46
N LYS A 82 3.08 8.30 -4.72
CA LYS A 82 4.54 8.23 -5.00
C LYS A 82 5.39 9.30 -4.32
N ASN A 83 4.83 10.50 -4.16
CA ASN A 83 5.51 11.65 -3.56
C ASN A 83 4.93 12.00 -2.18
N GLN A 84 3.96 11.21 -1.71
CA GLN A 84 3.32 11.43 -0.42
C GLN A 84 4.17 10.82 0.68
N VAL A 85 4.27 11.56 1.77
CA VAL A 85 4.86 11.09 3.02
C VAL A 85 3.80 11.10 4.11
N ASP A 86 3.91 10.18 5.06
CA ASP A 86 3.06 10.17 6.24
C ASP A 86 3.49 11.26 7.24
N LYS A 87 2.76 11.36 8.36
CA LYS A 87 3.02 12.35 9.42
C LYS A 87 4.40 12.21 10.10
N LYS A 88 5.15 11.14 9.79
CA LYS A 88 6.49 10.84 10.29
C LYS A 88 7.53 10.86 9.19
N ASN A 89 7.18 11.42 8.03
CA ASN A 89 8.04 11.58 6.87
C ASN A 89 8.47 10.24 6.23
N TYR A 90 7.73 9.16 6.49
CA TYR A 90 7.93 7.88 5.79
C TYR A 90 7.14 7.87 4.47
N PRO A 91 7.63 7.21 3.42
CA PRO A 91 6.90 7.10 2.16
C PRO A 91 5.52 6.46 2.36
N TYR A 92 4.46 7.14 1.94
CA TYR A 92 3.09 6.67 2.15
C TYR A 92 2.81 5.36 1.41
N MET A 93 3.45 5.15 0.25
CA MET A 93 3.36 3.89 -0.48
C MET A 93 3.77 2.68 0.37
N ALA A 94 4.67 2.83 1.34
CA ALA A 94 5.04 1.73 2.23
C ALA A 94 3.91 1.34 3.19
N HIS A 95 3.06 2.29 3.58
CA HIS A 95 1.83 2.00 4.32
C HIS A 95 0.86 1.21 3.44
N VAL A 96 0.55 1.72 2.23
CA VAL A 96 -0.35 1.06 1.27
C VAL A 96 0.06 -0.38 0.96
N LEU A 97 1.36 -0.62 0.72
CA LEU A 97 1.89 -1.96 0.49
C LEU A 97 1.78 -2.88 1.71
N ASP A 98 1.98 -2.36 2.92
CA ASP A 98 1.79 -3.14 4.15
C ASP A 98 0.32 -3.55 4.33
N ILE A 99 -0.62 -2.65 4.03
CA ILE A 99 -2.07 -2.95 4.08
C ILE A 99 -2.42 -4.04 3.07
N ALA A 100 -2.05 -3.86 1.80
CA ALA A 100 -2.29 -4.84 0.75
C ALA A 100 -1.69 -6.22 1.09
N SER A 101 -0.46 -6.24 1.62
CA SER A 101 0.20 -7.49 2.03
C SER A 101 -0.49 -8.18 3.20
N ARG A 102 -1.11 -7.45 4.14
CA ARG A 102 -1.83 -8.04 5.28
C ARG A 102 -3.09 -8.76 4.85
N VAL A 103 -3.73 -8.32 3.77
CA VAL A 103 -5.03 -8.84 3.32
C VAL A 103 -4.94 -9.73 2.08
N SER A 104 -3.78 -9.82 1.42
CA SER A 104 -3.61 -10.59 0.17
C SER A 104 -3.97 -12.08 0.30
N HIS A 105 -3.74 -12.66 1.48
CA HIS A 105 -4.12 -14.05 1.78
C HIS A 105 -5.64 -14.31 1.71
N LEU A 106 -6.47 -13.25 1.74
CA LEU A 106 -7.93 -13.31 1.61
C LEU A 106 -8.40 -13.26 0.14
N GLY A 107 -7.48 -13.05 -0.82
CA GLY A 107 -7.75 -13.11 -2.26
C GLY A 107 -7.48 -11.79 -3.01
N GLU A 108 -7.54 -11.87 -4.34
CA GLU A 108 -7.25 -10.77 -5.28
C GLU A 108 -8.02 -9.48 -4.94
N THR A 109 -9.34 -9.58 -4.74
CA THR A 109 -10.20 -8.43 -4.44
C THR A 109 -9.74 -7.68 -3.18
N HIS A 110 -9.31 -8.39 -2.14
CA HIS A 110 -8.83 -7.77 -0.90
C HIS A 110 -7.50 -7.05 -1.11
N GLU A 111 -6.59 -7.65 -1.87
CA GLU A 111 -5.31 -7.03 -2.20
C GLU A 111 -5.50 -5.75 -3.03
N ILE A 112 -6.38 -5.78 -4.02
CA ILE A 112 -6.75 -4.61 -4.83
C ILE A 112 -7.31 -3.49 -3.94
N VAL A 113 -8.30 -3.79 -3.09
CA VAL A 113 -8.88 -2.78 -2.19
C VAL A 113 -7.85 -2.27 -1.20
N GLY A 114 -6.95 -3.13 -0.69
CA GLY A 114 -5.83 -2.73 0.16
C GLY A 114 -4.87 -1.75 -0.53
N LEU A 115 -4.60 -1.93 -1.84
CA LEU A 115 -3.79 -1.00 -2.63
C LEU A 115 -4.48 0.35 -2.85
N LEU A 116 -5.82 0.36 -2.94
CA LEU A 116 -6.60 1.51 -3.36
C LEU A 116 -7.33 2.23 -2.23
N HIS A 117 -7.19 1.77 -0.98
CA HIS A 117 -8.07 2.17 0.12
C HIS A 117 -8.10 3.68 0.40
N ASP A 118 -6.99 4.38 0.20
CA ASP A 118 -6.87 5.84 0.38
C ASP A 118 -6.74 6.59 -0.94
N ALA A 119 -6.74 5.88 -2.08
CA ALA A 119 -6.41 6.48 -3.38
C ALA A 119 -7.39 7.59 -3.79
N ILE A 120 -8.67 7.46 -3.45
CA ILE A 120 -9.69 8.50 -3.74
C ILE A 120 -9.57 9.68 -2.76
N GLU A 121 -9.32 9.40 -1.47
CA GLU A 121 -9.25 10.43 -0.42
C GLU A 121 -8.03 11.34 -0.60
N ASP A 122 -6.88 10.75 -0.96
CA ASP A 122 -5.60 11.45 -1.05
C ASP A 122 -5.28 11.99 -2.45
N ALA A 123 -6.10 11.67 -3.46
CA ALA A 123 -5.87 12.14 -4.82
C ALA A 123 -6.11 13.65 -4.93
N GLU A 124 -5.03 14.42 -4.93
CA GLU A 124 -5.05 15.86 -5.12
C GLU A 124 -4.14 16.27 -6.30
N PRO A 125 -4.52 17.27 -7.11
CA PRO A 125 -5.75 18.08 -7.04
C PRO A 125 -7.00 17.36 -7.57
N ASP A 126 -8.19 17.97 -7.47
CA ASP A 126 -9.48 17.44 -7.97
C ASP A 126 -9.46 16.82 -9.37
N LYS A 127 -8.61 17.34 -10.27
CA LYS A 127 -8.43 16.74 -11.60
C LYS A 127 -7.88 15.31 -11.50
N LEU A 128 -6.85 15.09 -10.68
CA LEU A 128 -6.30 13.77 -10.41
C LEU A 128 -7.36 12.88 -9.76
N LYS A 129 -8.10 13.40 -8.77
CA LYS A 129 -9.20 12.65 -8.12
C LYS A 129 -10.19 12.08 -9.13
N LYS A 130 -10.65 12.89 -10.09
CA LYS A 130 -11.54 12.45 -11.18
C LYS A 130 -10.93 11.36 -12.05
N GLU A 131 -9.66 11.52 -12.44
CA GLU A 131 -8.94 10.51 -13.23
C GLU A 131 -8.76 9.19 -12.47
N ILE A 132 -8.54 9.25 -11.16
CA ILE A 132 -8.39 8.07 -10.29
C ILE A 132 -9.73 7.35 -10.13
N VAL A 133 -10.82 8.08 -9.90
CA VAL A 133 -12.18 7.52 -9.85
C VAL A 133 -12.52 6.82 -11.15
N GLU A 134 -12.32 7.47 -12.30
CA GLU A 134 -12.59 6.88 -13.63
C GLU A 134 -11.74 5.63 -13.89
N ALA A 135 -10.45 5.64 -13.50
CA ALA A 135 -9.58 4.48 -13.63
C ALA A 135 -10.04 3.30 -12.76
N ILE A 136 -10.53 3.57 -11.55
CA ILE A 136 -11.08 2.54 -10.67
C ILE A 136 -12.39 1.98 -11.27
N GLU A 137 -13.30 2.84 -11.71
CA GLU A 137 -14.60 2.45 -12.25
C GLU A 137 -14.49 1.61 -13.53
N THR A 138 -13.50 1.90 -14.37
CA THR A 138 -13.26 1.18 -15.64
C THR A 138 -12.40 -0.07 -15.47
N GLY A 139 -11.53 -0.10 -14.46
CA GLY A 139 -10.53 -1.16 -14.27
C GLY A 139 -11.01 -2.36 -13.44
N PHE A 140 -12.04 -2.19 -12.61
CA PHE A 140 -12.41 -3.19 -11.60
C PHE A 140 -13.88 -3.58 -11.61
N SER A 141 -14.18 -4.71 -10.95
CA SER A 141 -15.54 -5.22 -10.79
C SER A 141 -16.35 -4.40 -9.79
N GLU A 142 -17.67 -4.46 -9.89
CA GLU A 142 -18.61 -3.83 -8.95
C GLU A 142 -18.29 -4.14 -7.48
N GLU A 143 -17.89 -5.38 -7.17
CA GLU A 143 -17.47 -5.78 -5.82
C GLU A 143 -16.27 -4.95 -5.27
N VAL A 144 -15.28 -4.64 -6.12
CA VAL A 144 -14.13 -3.79 -5.75
C VAL A 144 -14.59 -2.35 -5.57
N LEU A 145 -15.41 -1.84 -6.49
CA LEU A 145 -15.94 -0.48 -6.43
C LEU A 145 -16.74 -0.28 -5.13
N GLU A 146 -17.66 -1.18 -4.80
CA GLU A 146 -18.45 -1.13 -3.57
C GLU A 146 -17.56 -1.13 -2.31
N ALA A 147 -16.48 -1.92 -2.32
CA ALA A 147 -15.54 -1.97 -1.21
C ALA A 147 -14.72 -0.67 -1.09
N ILE A 148 -14.24 -0.11 -2.20
CA ILE A 148 -13.54 1.18 -2.21
C ILE A 148 -14.48 2.31 -1.77
N THR A 149 -15.72 2.36 -2.27
CA THR A 149 -16.72 3.33 -1.83
C THR A 149 -17.04 3.18 -0.33
N ALA A 150 -17.06 1.96 0.19
CA ALA A 150 -17.21 1.71 1.61
C ALA A 150 -15.99 2.18 2.43
N MET A 151 -14.78 2.08 1.88
CA MET A 151 -13.53 2.57 2.48
C MET A 151 -13.45 4.10 2.48
N THR A 152 -13.93 4.76 1.43
CA THR A 152 -13.92 6.23 1.32
C THR A 152 -14.94 6.87 2.25
N LYS A 153 -14.48 7.75 3.13
CA LYS A 153 -15.31 8.55 4.03
C LYS A 153 -15.95 9.71 3.27
N ASN A 154 -17.25 9.90 3.46
CA ASN A 154 -17.94 11.05 2.88
C ASN A 154 -17.57 12.34 3.62
N GLU A 155 -17.66 13.48 2.93
CA GLU A 155 -17.50 14.79 3.54
C GLU A 155 -18.58 14.99 4.64
N GLY A 156 -18.16 15.44 5.82
CA GLY A 156 -19.05 15.65 6.97
C GLY A 156 -19.49 14.37 7.70
N GLU A 157 -19.13 13.18 7.23
CA GLU A 157 -19.53 11.90 7.84
C GLU A 157 -18.83 11.67 9.19
N ASP A 158 -19.60 11.36 10.24
CA ASP A 158 -19.01 11.02 11.54
C ASP A 158 -18.32 9.65 11.47
N TYR A 159 -17.12 9.57 12.03
CA TYR A 159 -16.28 8.38 11.92
C TYR A 159 -16.91 7.14 12.58
N PHE A 160 -17.52 7.30 13.76
CA PHE A 160 -18.03 6.18 14.57
C PHE A 160 -19.55 6.00 14.45
N GLN A 161 -20.30 7.06 14.17
CA GLN A 161 -21.76 6.99 14.05
C GLN A 161 -22.24 6.64 12.64
N ASP A 162 -21.48 7.05 11.61
CA ASP A 162 -21.93 6.94 10.22
C ASP A 162 -20.98 6.07 9.37
N TYR A 163 -19.70 6.45 9.31
CA TYR A 163 -18.70 5.82 8.45
C TYR A 163 -18.43 4.36 8.80
N LEU A 164 -18.00 4.07 10.04
CA LEU A 164 -17.72 2.69 10.45
C LEU A 164 -18.96 1.78 10.33
N PRO A 165 -20.17 2.17 10.77
CA PRO A 165 -21.37 1.37 10.55
C PRO A 165 -21.71 1.10 9.09
N ARG A 166 -21.47 2.07 8.18
CA ARG A 166 -21.62 1.87 6.73
C ARG A 166 -20.57 0.91 6.19
N LEU A 167 -19.30 1.13 6.52
CA LEU A 167 -18.16 0.31 6.10
C LEU A 167 -18.33 -1.16 6.51
N LYS A 168 -18.82 -1.41 7.74
CA LYS A 168 -19.06 -2.76 8.28
C LYS A 168 -20.04 -3.62 7.47
N LYS A 169 -20.85 -3.02 6.59
CA LYS A 169 -21.76 -3.76 5.70
C LYS A 169 -21.01 -4.45 4.56
N ASN A 170 -19.79 -3.99 4.23
CA ASN A 170 -18.93 -4.59 3.23
C ASN A 170 -17.78 -5.37 3.90
N LYS A 171 -17.73 -6.68 3.66
CA LYS A 171 -16.75 -7.58 4.32
C LYS A 171 -15.31 -7.32 3.88
N ILE A 172 -15.10 -6.96 2.62
CA ILE A 172 -13.77 -6.67 2.07
C ILE A 172 -13.25 -5.37 2.68
N ALA A 173 -14.07 -4.32 2.67
CA ALA A 173 -13.74 -3.04 3.30
C ALA A 173 -13.47 -3.21 4.80
N THR A 174 -14.25 -4.05 5.49
CA THR A 174 -14.01 -4.38 6.91
C THR A 174 -12.63 -4.99 7.14
N ALA A 175 -12.25 -6.01 6.35
CA ALA A 175 -10.93 -6.64 6.47
C ALA A 175 -9.78 -5.66 6.20
N VAL A 176 -9.93 -4.82 5.17
CA VAL A 176 -8.94 -3.78 4.84
C VAL A 176 -8.87 -2.72 5.94
N LYS A 177 -10.00 -2.31 6.53
CA LYS A 177 -10.01 -1.33 7.61
C LYS A 177 -9.42 -1.84 8.92
N ILE A 178 -9.56 -3.14 9.20
CA ILE A 178 -8.87 -3.80 10.30
C ILE A 178 -7.36 -3.75 10.08
N ALA A 179 -6.88 -4.07 8.87
CA ALA A 179 -5.46 -3.99 8.52
C ALA A 179 -4.92 -2.56 8.65
N ASP A 180 -5.62 -1.57 8.10
CA ASP A 180 -5.28 -0.14 8.21
C ASP A 180 -5.21 0.33 9.68
N SER A 181 -6.25 0.03 10.46
CA SER A 181 -6.33 0.45 11.86
C SER A 181 -5.26 -0.22 12.72
N SER A 182 -4.98 -1.52 12.49
CA SER A 182 -3.90 -2.25 13.18
C SER A 182 -2.52 -1.72 12.81
N HIS A 183 -2.28 -1.40 11.53
CA HIS A 183 -1.04 -0.76 11.09
C HIS A 183 -0.83 0.58 11.80
N ASN A 184 -1.85 1.45 11.78
CA ASN A 184 -1.76 2.77 12.39
C ASN A 184 -1.60 2.71 13.91
N LEU A 185 -2.31 1.80 14.58
CA LEU A 185 -2.13 1.50 16.00
C LEU A 185 -0.69 1.07 16.29
N SER A 186 -0.15 0.17 15.47
CA SER A 186 1.19 -0.37 15.63
C SER A 186 2.31 0.64 15.37
N LYS A 187 2.05 1.71 14.62
CA LYS A 187 2.94 2.87 14.48
C LYS A 187 2.82 3.89 15.60
N ALA A 188 1.82 3.79 16.48
CA ALA A 188 1.52 4.85 17.45
C ALA A 188 2.71 5.15 18.37
N HIS A 189 3.54 4.15 18.69
CA HIS A 189 4.76 4.32 19.51
C HIS A 189 5.79 5.31 18.91
N LEU A 190 5.75 5.55 17.59
CA LEU A 190 6.60 6.51 16.87
C LEU A 190 6.15 7.97 17.05
N ILE A 191 5.04 8.21 17.75
CA ILE A 191 4.53 9.55 18.03
C ILE A 191 5.16 10.07 19.33
N GLU A 192 5.93 11.15 19.21
CA GLU A 192 6.62 11.79 20.36
C GLU A 192 5.64 12.48 21.32
N ASP A 193 4.65 13.20 20.77
CA ASP A 193 3.58 13.80 21.58
C ASP A 193 2.71 12.70 22.21
N LYS A 194 2.83 12.55 23.53
CA LYS A 194 2.12 11.54 24.32
C LYS A 194 0.61 11.71 24.30
N SER A 195 0.10 12.95 24.32
CA SER A 195 -1.34 13.21 24.27
C SER A 195 -1.91 12.77 22.92
N LEU A 196 -1.22 13.12 21.83
CA LEU A 196 -1.60 12.69 20.49
C LEU A 196 -1.48 11.17 20.31
N GLN A 197 -0.40 10.57 20.83
CA GLN A 197 -0.17 9.14 20.83
C GLN A 197 -1.34 8.39 21.50
N ASP A 198 -1.71 8.77 22.73
CA ASP A 198 -2.78 8.11 23.47
C ASP A 198 -4.13 8.33 22.80
N LYS A 199 -4.40 9.54 22.30
CA LYS A 199 -5.62 9.84 21.53
C LYS A 199 -5.76 8.93 20.30
N LEU A 200 -4.70 8.78 19.52
CA LEU A 200 -4.72 7.96 18.30
C LEU A 200 -4.76 6.47 18.62
N ARG A 201 -4.01 5.98 19.62
CA ARG A 201 -4.12 4.60 20.11
C ARG A 201 -5.55 4.27 20.51
N ASN A 202 -6.17 5.10 21.35
CA ASN A 202 -7.55 4.90 21.78
C ASN A 202 -8.53 4.95 20.61
N LYS A 203 -8.32 5.83 19.63
CA LYS A 203 -9.12 5.87 18.40
C LYS A 203 -9.05 4.54 17.64
N TYR A 204 -7.84 4.03 17.39
CA TYR A 204 -7.66 2.82 16.58
C TYR A 204 -8.08 1.55 17.32
N ILE A 205 -7.82 1.46 18.63
CA ILE A 205 -8.34 0.37 19.48
C ILE A 205 -9.87 0.37 19.42
N LYS A 206 -10.51 1.52 19.64
CA LYS A 206 -11.97 1.63 19.55
C LYS A 206 -12.50 1.23 18.17
N ALA A 207 -11.85 1.67 17.10
CA ALA A 207 -12.25 1.28 15.74
C ALA A 207 -12.17 -0.24 15.54
N LEU A 208 -11.08 -0.88 15.97
CA LEU A 208 -10.92 -2.33 15.88
C LEU A 208 -11.96 -3.08 16.72
N ASP A 209 -12.23 -2.62 17.95
CA ASP A 209 -13.26 -3.19 18.82
C ASP A 209 -14.65 -3.09 18.16
N GLU A 210 -14.97 -1.93 17.56
CA GLU A 210 -16.22 -1.76 16.82
C GLU A 210 -16.29 -2.65 15.56
N LEU A 211 -15.15 -3.00 14.95
CA LEU A 211 -15.09 -3.93 13.82
C LEU A 211 -15.14 -5.41 14.23
N GLY A 212 -15.15 -5.70 15.54
CA GLY A 212 -15.30 -7.06 16.08
C GLY A 212 -13.99 -7.75 16.47
N GLU A 213 -12.89 -7.01 16.52
CA GLU A 213 -11.58 -7.50 16.94
C GLU A 213 -11.30 -7.18 18.42
N ASP A 214 -10.29 -7.83 19.01
CA ASP A 214 -9.66 -7.31 20.25
C ASP A 214 -8.60 -6.29 19.86
N GLY A 215 -8.97 -5.00 19.82
CA GLY A 215 -8.12 -3.94 19.29
C GLY A 215 -6.78 -3.82 19.99
N LYS A 216 -6.70 -4.12 21.30
CA LYS A 216 -5.44 -4.10 22.05
C LYS A 216 -4.50 -5.21 21.61
N SER A 217 -5.05 -6.40 21.33
CA SER A 217 -4.25 -7.54 20.86
C SER A 217 -3.59 -7.31 19.49
N LEU A 218 -4.09 -6.33 18.73
CA LEU A 218 -3.62 -6.00 17.39
C LEU A 218 -2.58 -4.86 17.33
N GLU A 219 -2.17 -4.29 18.48
CA GLU A 219 -0.99 -3.42 18.55
C GLU A 219 0.28 -4.29 18.48
N LYS A 220 0.90 -4.35 17.30
CA LYS A 220 2.13 -5.11 17.03
C LYS A 220 3.22 -4.14 16.56
N PRO A 221 3.98 -3.51 17.47
CA PRO A 221 4.87 -2.40 17.17
C PRO A 221 5.66 -2.57 15.87
N LEU A 222 5.59 -1.58 14.99
CA LEU A 222 6.24 -1.58 13.67
C LEU A 222 7.45 -0.65 13.61
N VAL A 223 8.55 -1.14 13.07
CA VAL A 223 9.72 -0.33 12.69
C VAL A 223 9.84 -0.23 11.18
N TYR A 224 10.24 0.94 10.70
CA TYR A 224 10.53 1.15 9.28
C TYR A 224 12.01 0.85 9.00
N CYS A 225 12.29 -0.17 8.19
CA CYS A 225 13.65 -0.50 7.77
C CYS A 225 13.65 -1.11 6.37
N ASP A 226 14.69 -0.79 5.59
CA ASP A 226 14.89 -1.31 4.23
C ASP A 226 13.67 -1.08 3.30
N GLY A 227 13.06 0.11 3.40
CA GLY A 227 11.93 0.49 2.55
C GLY A 227 10.56 -0.08 2.97
N LYS A 228 10.48 -0.85 4.06
CA LYS A 228 9.24 -1.53 4.50
C LYS A 228 9.01 -1.46 6.00
N TRP A 229 7.75 -1.63 6.39
CA TRP A 229 7.36 -1.85 7.78
C TRP A 229 7.64 -3.30 8.18
N LYS A 230 8.26 -3.48 9.36
CA LYS A 230 8.49 -4.79 9.96
C LYS A 230 8.00 -4.76 11.41
N GLN A 231 7.41 -5.86 11.86
CA GLN A 231 7.11 -6.03 13.27
C GLN A 231 8.42 -6.12 14.07
N MET A 232 8.47 -5.42 15.21
CA MET A 232 9.54 -5.49 16.20
C MET A 232 9.64 -6.87 16.85
#